data_AF-Q16UJ8-F1
#
_entry.id   AF-Q16UJ8-F1
#
_cell.length_a   1.000
_cell.length_b   1.000
_cell.length_c   1.000
_cell.angle_alpha   90.00
_cell.angle_beta   90.00
_cell.angle_gamma   90.00
#
_symmetry.space_group_name_H-M   'P 1'
#
loop_
_entity.id
_entity.type
_entity.pdbx_description
1 polymer ?
#
loop_
_entity_poly.entity_id
_entity_poly.type
_entity_poly.pdbx_seq_one_letter_code
_entity_poly.pdbx_strand_id
1 'polypeptide(L)'
;MSQLNKENRKLFLQPPVNGKLQASGSATTTGTFTSRSLKPINPSGSGAASESKPQNVFKLPPPPSAAVKKEQPKTFTKPQISVPQSKEDPQFKVPTAPSVTGKPRSEGQKPITGSSTATQGQQQQQSATSTGAPNKEKKSWTLSNFDIGRPLGRGKFGNVYLAREKETKYVIALKVLFKKEVHAQGIEHQVRREIEIQSHLRHPNILRMYGYFHDETRIYLILEYAPGGTLFSKLQTQPGNKFPEEQCAVYVNMLVSALIYLHERNVIHRDIKPENLLLGHGGELKIADFGWSVHEPTSTRTTLCGTLDYLSPEMVQGHPHTKNVDLWSLGVLAYELLVGRAPFHATSYDETYNKIMKVRYVIPPEMSRPAAHLISRLLVRQPEQRIPLEQVANHPWIKLHVGSK
;
A
#
# COMPACT_ATOMS: atom_id res chain seq x y z
N MET A 1 -18.50 8.63 8.73
CA MET A 1 -17.48 9.17 9.65
C MET A 1 -17.58 8.62 11.08
N SER A 2 -18.50 9.09 11.96
CA SER A 2 -18.34 8.83 13.42
C SER A 2 -18.50 7.37 13.88
N GLN A 3 -19.36 6.55 13.25
CA GLN A 3 -19.49 5.13 13.60
C GLN A 3 -18.27 4.30 13.17
N LEU A 4 -17.79 4.46 11.94
CA LEU A 4 -16.64 3.71 11.42
C LEU A 4 -15.36 4.01 12.22
N ASN A 5 -15.17 5.27 12.66
CA ASN A 5 -14.02 5.62 13.52
C ASN A 5 -14.12 4.94 14.91
N LYS A 6 -15.32 4.67 15.43
CA LYS A 6 -15.50 3.87 16.66
C LYS A 6 -15.16 2.39 16.44
N GLU A 7 -15.54 1.79 15.32
CA GLU A 7 -15.18 0.41 14.98
C GLU A 7 -13.66 0.25 14.71
N ASN A 8 -13.06 1.20 13.98
CA ASN A 8 -11.60 1.24 13.74
C ASN A 8 -10.79 1.43 15.03
N ARG A 9 -11.34 2.06 16.07
CA ARG A 9 -10.72 2.14 17.40
C ARG A 9 -10.70 0.77 18.10
N LYS A 10 -11.79 0.01 18.04
CA LYS A 10 -11.93 -1.32 18.70
C LYS A 10 -10.90 -2.35 18.24
N LEU A 11 -10.41 -2.27 16.99
CA LEU A 11 -9.43 -3.20 16.41
C LEU A 11 -8.18 -3.47 17.29
N PHE A 12 -7.75 -2.47 18.08
CA PHE A 12 -6.53 -2.53 18.90
C PHE A 12 -6.74 -2.11 20.37
N LEU A 13 -7.99 -1.93 20.81
CA LEU A 13 -8.32 -1.58 22.19
C LEU A 13 -8.84 -2.83 22.93
N GLN A 14 -7.92 -3.73 23.26
CA GLN A 14 -8.10 -4.78 24.26
C GLN A 14 -6.83 -4.82 25.13
N PRO A 15 -6.95 -4.86 26.48
CA PRO A 15 -5.78 -4.97 27.34
C PRO A 15 -5.09 -6.33 27.12
N PRO A 16 -3.76 -6.43 27.26
CA PRO A 16 -3.07 -7.70 27.18
C PRO A 16 -3.55 -8.62 28.30
N VAL A 17 -4.05 -9.81 27.93
CA VAL A 17 -4.37 -10.86 28.90
C VAL A 17 -3.05 -11.40 29.47
N ASN A 18 -2.78 -11.10 30.74
CA ASN A 18 -1.60 -11.58 31.46
C ASN A 18 -1.71 -13.09 31.72
N GLY A 19 -1.30 -13.90 30.73
CA GLY A 19 -1.10 -15.34 30.90
C GLY A 19 0.12 -15.61 31.80
N LYS A 20 -0.12 -15.88 33.08
CA LYS A 20 0.89 -16.45 33.97
C LYS A 20 1.29 -17.85 33.49
N LEU A 21 2.48 -17.97 32.91
CA LEU A 21 3.17 -19.25 32.80
C LEU A 21 3.78 -19.61 34.16
N GLN A 22 3.23 -20.62 34.82
CA GLN A 22 3.92 -21.27 35.93
C GLN A 22 5.06 -22.13 35.35
N ALA A 23 6.26 -21.96 35.88
CA ALA A 23 7.39 -22.83 35.63
C ALA A 23 7.64 -23.70 36.86
N SER A 24 7.91 -24.98 36.64
CA SER A 24 8.41 -25.92 37.65
C SER A 24 9.66 -26.61 37.11
N GLY A 25 10.77 -26.57 37.85
CA GLY A 25 11.92 -27.48 37.66
C GLY A 25 11.53 -28.93 37.98
N SER A 26 12.42 -29.92 37.97
CA SER A 26 13.89 -29.97 38.03
C SER A 26 14.30 -31.41 37.63
N ALA A 27 15.28 -31.72 36.77
CA ALA A 27 16.75 -31.64 36.91
C ALA A 27 17.39 -33.06 36.84
N THR A 28 18.55 -33.17 36.17
CA THR A 28 19.61 -34.22 36.26
C THR A 28 19.28 -35.71 36.09
N THR A 29 20.04 -36.41 35.22
CA THR A 29 21.07 -37.42 35.62
C THR A 29 21.96 -37.81 34.42
N THR A 30 23.17 -38.28 34.72
CA THR A 30 24.31 -38.65 33.85
C THR A 30 24.16 -39.99 33.09
N GLY A 31 24.91 -40.17 31.99
CA GLY A 31 25.18 -41.50 31.40
C GLY A 31 26.18 -41.48 30.23
N THR A 32 27.31 -42.17 30.37
CA THR A 32 28.36 -42.39 29.35
C THR A 32 28.22 -43.76 28.67
N PHE A 33 28.69 -43.93 27.42
CA PHE A 33 29.72 -44.92 26.99
C PHE A 33 29.83 -45.14 25.45
N THR A 34 31.07 -45.37 24.97
CA THR A 34 31.52 -46.07 23.73
C THR A 34 30.93 -45.72 22.34
N SER A 35 31.68 -45.27 21.33
CA SER A 35 32.89 -45.83 20.65
C SER A 35 32.56 -46.69 19.41
N ARG A 36 32.92 -46.18 18.23
CA ARG A 36 33.81 -46.89 17.28
C ARG A 36 34.34 -45.97 16.19
N SER A 37 35.66 -46.03 15.99
CA SER A 37 36.39 -45.42 14.88
C SER A 37 36.59 -46.45 13.77
N LEU A 38 36.64 -46.05 12.49
CA LEU A 38 37.43 -46.74 11.45
C LEU A 38 37.73 -45.78 10.27
N LYS A 39 38.96 -45.90 9.75
CA LYS A 39 39.62 -45.25 8.60
C LYS A 39 40.75 -46.22 8.19
N PRO A 40 41.49 -46.00 7.09
CA PRO A 40 41.14 -45.53 5.74
C PRO A 40 41.73 -46.45 4.64
N ILE A 41 41.41 -46.26 3.35
CA ILE A 41 42.24 -46.82 2.24
C ILE A 41 42.38 -45.81 1.07
N ASN A 42 43.63 -45.64 0.64
CA ASN A 42 44.18 -45.15 -0.63
C ASN A 42 45.59 -45.83 -0.72
N PRO A 43 46.25 -46.08 -1.88
CA PRO A 43 46.65 -45.01 -2.82
C PRO A 43 46.95 -45.41 -4.31
N SER A 44 47.33 -44.40 -5.13
CA SER A 44 48.16 -44.36 -6.38
C SER A 44 47.52 -43.38 -7.40
N GLY A 45 48.19 -42.54 -8.21
CA GLY A 45 49.60 -42.24 -8.54
C GLY A 45 49.74 -42.07 -10.07
N SER A 46 50.39 -41.07 -10.70
CA SER A 46 51.27 -39.93 -10.32
C SER A 46 50.95 -38.70 -11.24
N GLY A 47 51.72 -37.61 -11.43
CA GLY A 47 53.01 -37.14 -10.91
C GLY A 47 53.45 -35.78 -11.53
N ALA A 48 54.49 -35.13 -10.95
CA ALA A 48 55.27 -33.94 -11.42
C ALA A 48 54.51 -32.60 -11.66
N ALA A 49 54.70 -31.53 -10.84
CA ALA A 49 55.85 -30.60 -10.71
C ALA A 49 55.85 -29.50 -11.81
N SER A 50 56.06 -28.20 -11.54
CA SER A 50 57.08 -27.58 -10.67
C SER A 50 56.61 -26.38 -9.79
N GLU A 51 57.53 -25.84 -8.99
CA GLU A 51 57.29 -24.94 -7.85
C GLU A 51 57.33 -23.43 -8.16
N SER A 52 56.65 -22.63 -7.33
CA SER A 52 57.21 -21.40 -6.74
C SER A 52 56.36 -20.94 -5.54
N LYS A 53 57.00 -20.25 -4.58
CA LYS A 53 56.47 -19.92 -3.24
C LYS A 53 57.22 -18.67 -2.72
N PRO A 54 56.74 -17.99 -1.66
CA PRO A 54 55.50 -17.22 -1.55
C PRO A 54 55.79 -15.73 -1.23
N GLN A 55 54.77 -14.87 -1.05
CA GLN A 55 54.61 -13.98 0.13
C GLN A 55 53.53 -12.88 0.01
N ASN A 56 53.14 -12.36 1.18
CA ASN A 56 52.58 -11.03 1.48
C ASN A 56 51.09 -10.73 1.22
N VAL A 57 50.31 -11.02 2.26
CA VAL A 57 49.17 -10.21 2.71
C VAL A 57 49.62 -8.77 3.00
N PHE A 58 48.88 -7.76 2.54
CA PHE A 58 49.06 -6.36 2.97
C PHE A 58 47.75 -5.72 3.45
N LYS A 59 47.87 -4.89 4.49
CA LYS A 59 46.77 -4.21 5.19
C LYS A 59 46.36 -2.90 4.50
N LEU A 60 45.11 -2.49 4.72
CA LEU A 60 44.60 -1.15 4.39
C LEU A 60 45.30 -0.06 5.24
N PRO A 61 45.52 1.15 4.69
CA PRO A 61 46.07 2.28 5.43
C PRO A 61 45.03 3.01 6.30
N PRO A 62 45.44 3.70 7.38
CA PRO A 62 44.56 4.52 8.21
C PRO A 62 44.28 5.90 7.58
N PRO A 63 43.18 6.59 7.98
CA PRO A 63 42.85 7.93 7.49
C PRO A 63 43.73 9.03 8.13
N PRO A 64 43.99 10.14 7.43
CA PRO A 64 44.76 11.26 7.98
C PRO A 64 43.94 12.11 8.96
N SER A 65 44.63 12.62 9.99
CA SER A 65 44.09 13.58 10.98
C SER A 65 44.64 14.98 10.72
N ALA A 66 43.79 16.01 10.77
CA ALA A 66 44.23 17.40 10.67
C ALA A 66 43.38 18.36 11.55
N ALA A 67 44.03 18.81 12.63
CA ALA A 67 43.88 20.08 13.37
C ALA A 67 42.50 20.77 13.53
N VAL A 68 42.11 20.92 14.80
CA VAL A 68 41.03 21.79 15.29
C VAL A 68 41.47 23.26 15.36
N LYS A 69 40.59 24.21 14.98
CA LYS A 69 40.61 25.59 15.50
C LYS A 69 39.43 25.78 16.48
N LYS A 70 39.69 26.49 17.58
CA LYS A 70 38.75 26.72 18.69
C LYS A 70 37.88 27.95 18.44
N GLU A 71 36.58 27.84 18.70
CA GLU A 71 35.73 28.97 19.12
C GLU A 71 34.86 28.55 20.32
N GLN A 72 34.44 29.52 21.13
CA GLN A 72 33.87 29.30 22.46
C GLN A 72 32.33 29.20 22.44
N PRO A 73 31.69 28.44 23.36
CA PRO A 73 30.25 28.26 23.37
C PRO A 73 29.51 29.47 23.97
N LYS A 74 28.46 29.94 23.28
CA LYS A 74 27.43 30.81 23.88
C LYS A 74 26.28 29.97 24.42
N THR A 75 25.87 30.28 25.63
CA THR A 75 24.76 29.62 26.35
C THR A 75 23.41 30.00 25.75
N PHE A 76 22.50 29.03 25.65
CA PHE A 76 21.07 29.28 25.43
C PHE A 76 20.23 28.49 26.42
N THR A 77 19.29 29.21 27.04
CA THR A 77 18.43 28.74 28.14
C THR A 77 17.21 27.98 27.63
N LYS A 78 16.72 27.06 28.48
CA LYS A 78 15.60 26.15 28.18
C LYS A 78 14.30 26.69 28.80
N PRO A 79 13.23 26.96 28.03
CA PRO A 79 11.93 27.29 28.61
C PRO A 79 11.24 26.03 29.17
N GLN A 80 10.73 26.12 30.40
CA GLN A 80 9.73 25.18 30.92
C GLN A 80 8.34 25.53 30.35
N ILE A 81 7.51 24.53 30.08
CA ILE A 81 6.05 24.70 29.97
C ILE A 81 5.39 23.66 30.88
N SER A 82 4.39 24.12 31.62
CA SER A 82 3.70 23.41 32.71
C SER A 82 2.54 22.55 32.23
N VAL A 83 2.18 21.56 33.05
CA VAL A 83 1.01 20.67 32.87
C VAL A 83 -0.11 21.09 33.82
N PRO A 84 -1.35 21.24 33.35
CA PRO A 84 -2.55 21.18 34.19
C PRO A 84 -3.27 19.83 34.03
N GLN A 85 -3.78 19.28 35.13
CA GLN A 85 -4.55 18.03 35.16
C GLN A 85 -6.07 18.23 35.05
N SER A 86 -6.75 17.19 34.54
CA SER A 86 -8.09 16.67 34.90
C SER A 86 -9.30 17.60 35.07
N LYS A 87 -10.41 17.21 34.40
CA LYS A 87 -11.77 17.16 34.97
C LYS A 87 -12.61 16.10 34.25
N GLU A 88 -13.61 15.56 34.94
CA GLU A 88 -14.31 14.30 34.63
C GLU A 88 -15.52 14.44 33.69
N ASP A 89 -16.11 13.29 33.31
CA ASP A 89 -17.30 13.14 32.45
C ASP A 89 -18.56 13.89 32.96
N PRO A 90 -19.53 14.12 32.06
CA PRO A 90 -20.80 13.42 32.28
C PRO A 90 -21.33 12.64 31.07
N GLN A 91 -21.99 11.54 31.40
CA GLN A 91 -22.57 10.50 30.55
C GLN A 91 -23.81 10.96 29.76
N PHE A 92 -23.94 10.60 28.47
CA PHE A 92 -25.17 10.83 27.69
C PHE A 92 -25.55 9.67 26.76
N LYS A 93 -26.85 9.37 26.67
CA LYS A 93 -27.43 8.25 25.89
C LYS A 93 -27.59 8.61 24.39
N VAL A 94 -27.67 7.60 23.52
CA VAL A 94 -27.65 7.75 22.05
C VAL A 94 -28.93 7.21 21.40
N PRO A 95 -29.60 7.98 20.51
CA PRO A 95 -30.59 7.46 19.55
C PRO A 95 -29.95 7.04 18.21
N THR A 96 -30.65 6.18 17.47
CA THR A 96 -30.21 5.53 16.21
C THR A 96 -30.28 6.42 14.96
N ALA A 97 -29.61 5.99 13.89
CA ALA A 97 -29.54 6.67 12.58
C ALA A 97 -29.70 5.66 11.42
N PRO A 98 -30.13 6.09 10.20
CA PRO A 98 -30.90 5.25 9.29
C PRO A 98 -30.09 4.38 8.31
N SER A 99 -30.76 3.36 7.78
CA SER A 99 -30.28 2.47 6.71
C SER A 99 -30.61 3.04 5.33
N VAL A 100 -29.66 3.01 4.40
CA VAL A 100 -29.91 3.30 2.98
C VAL A 100 -29.46 2.11 2.12
N THR A 101 -30.43 1.44 1.51
CA THR A 101 -30.24 0.42 0.47
C THR A 101 -30.61 1.01 -0.88
N GLY A 102 -29.72 0.93 -1.87
CA GLY A 102 -30.01 1.43 -3.22
C GLY A 102 -29.09 0.85 -4.29
N LYS A 103 -29.67 0.05 -5.19
CA LYS A 103 -29.20 -0.23 -6.55
C LYS A 103 -30.44 -0.40 -7.46
N PRO A 104 -30.31 -0.25 -8.78
CA PRO A 104 -31.06 0.80 -9.47
C PRO A 104 -32.26 0.29 -10.28
N ARG A 105 -33.12 1.22 -10.69
CA ARG A 105 -34.03 1.05 -11.83
C ARG A 105 -34.06 2.30 -12.71
N SER A 106 -34.46 2.08 -13.95
CA SER A 106 -34.30 2.93 -15.12
C SER A 106 -35.58 3.69 -15.51
N GLU A 107 -35.37 4.80 -16.24
CA GLU A 107 -36.26 5.41 -17.26
C GLU A 107 -37.64 5.96 -16.89
N GLY A 108 -38.01 7.12 -17.50
CA GLY A 108 -39.39 7.63 -17.50
C GLY A 108 -39.54 9.16 -17.69
N GLN A 109 -40.19 9.58 -18.79
CA GLN A 109 -40.64 10.96 -19.11
C GLN A 109 -42.18 11.06 -18.98
N LYS A 110 -42.87 12.21 -18.86
CA LYS A 110 -42.54 13.67 -18.91
C LYS A 110 -43.57 14.43 -17.98
N PRO A 111 -43.60 15.78 -17.87
CA PRO A 111 -44.28 16.50 -16.77
C PRO A 111 -45.74 16.92 -17.07
N ILE A 112 -46.49 17.28 -16.00
CA ILE A 112 -47.70 18.13 -16.05
C ILE A 112 -47.67 19.14 -14.88
N THR A 113 -48.27 20.31 -15.09
CA THR A 113 -48.22 21.55 -14.27
C THR A 113 -49.52 21.87 -13.51
N GLY A 114 -49.43 22.74 -12.48
CA GLY A 114 -50.56 23.40 -11.79
C GLY A 114 -50.75 22.87 -10.36
N SER A 115 -50.51 23.58 -9.24
CA SER A 115 -50.78 24.96 -8.76
C SER A 115 -52.07 25.08 -7.93
N SER A 116 -51.91 25.45 -6.66
CA SER A 116 -52.95 25.93 -5.72
C SER A 116 -53.96 24.87 -5.25
N THR A 117 -54.53 24.89 -4.04
CA THR A 117 -54.54 25.92 -2.97
C THR A 117 -54.64 25.25 -1.58
N ALA A 118 -54.39 25.99 -0.49
CA ALA A 118 -54.37 25.45 0.88
C ALA A 118 -55.74 25.42 1.58
N THR A 119 -55.96 24.42 2.44
CA THR A 119 -56.86 24.53 3.61
C THR A 119 -56.34 23.67 4.77
N GLN A 120 -56.41 24.18 6.00
CA GLN A 120 -56.11 23.42 7.22
C GLN A 120 -57.34 22.64 7.71
N GLY A 121 -57.14 21.46 8.30
CA GLY A 121 -58.19 20.66 8.95
C GLY A 121 -57.57 19.72 9.99
N GLN A 122 -58.19 19.59 11.16
CA GLN A 122 -57.58 18.97 12.34
C GLN A 122 -57.84 17.45 12.45
N GLN A 123 -56.83 16.77 13.00
CA GLN A 123 -56.86 15.56 13.83
C GLN A 123 -58.08 14.61 13.80
N GLN A 124 -57.82 13.34 13.49
CA GLN A 124 -58.42 12.22 14.24
C GLN A 124 -57.41 11.08 14.40
N GLN A 125 -57.36 10.49 15.59
CA GLN A 125 -56.51 9.34 15.89
C GLN A 125 -57.14 8.05 15.35
N GLN A 126 -56.35 7.23 14.65
CA GLN A 126 -56.62 5.79 14.58
C GLN A 126 -55.35 5.00 14.89
N SER A 127 -55.46 4.17 15.92
CA SER A 127 -54.46 3.20 16.35
C SER A 127 -54.35 2.06 15.34
N ALA A 128 -53.20 1.92 14.69
CA ALA A 128 -52.88 0.79 13.82
C ALA A 128 -51.68 0.02 14.38
N THR A 129 -51.87 -1.28 14.59
CA THR A 129 -50.93 -2.21 15.21
C THR A 129 -49.65 -2.34 14.38
N SER A 130 -48.50 -1.97 14.93
CA SER A 130 -47.21 -2.07 14.25
C SER A 130 -46.69 -3.51 14.23
N THR A 131 -47.05 -4.26 13.19
CA THR A 131 -46.38 -5.53 12.86
C THR A 131 -44.89 -5.28 12.61
N GLY A 132 -44.04 -5.73 13.52
CA GLY A 132 -42.61 -5.49 13.45
C GLY A 132 -41.96 -6.14 12.23
N ALA A 133 -41.41 -5.32 11.33
CA ALA A 133 -40.52 -5.82 10.29
C ALA A 133 -39.25 -6.40 10.93
N PRO A 134 -38.75 -7.57 10.50
CA PRO A 134 -37.56 -8.17 11.09
C PRO A 134 -36.34 -7.27 10.84
N ASN A 135 -35.72 -6.85 11.93
CA ASN A 135 -34.51 -6.05 11.92
C ASN A 135 -33.39 -6.86 11.26
N LYS A 136 -33.00 -6.51 10.02
CA LYS A 136 -31.87 -7.17 9.33
C LYS A 136 -30.58 -6.84 10.07
N GLU A 137 -30.17 -7.73 10.96
CA GLU A 137 -28.90 -7.64 11.67
C GLU A 137 -27.75 -7.44 10.67
N LYS A 138 -26.82 -6.54 10.99
CA LYS A 138 -25.61 -6.35 10.18
C LYS A 138 -24.81 -7.66 10.23
N LYS A 139 -24.76 -8.39 9.11
CA LYS A 139 -23.98 -9.63 8.96
C LYS A 139 -22.53 -9.39 9.43
N SER A 140 -22.20 -9.92 10.61
CA SER A 140 -20.87 -9.83 11.19
C SER A 140 -19.98 -10.90 10.54
N TRP A 141 -18.86 -10.49 9.98
CA TRP A 141 -17.93 -11.41 9.33
C TRP A 141 -17.01 -12.07 10.35
N THR A 142 -16.82 -13.38 10.20
CA THR A 142 -15.88 -14.19 10.97
C THR A 142 -15.15 -15.15 10.04
N LEU A 143 -14.06 -15.77 10.50
CA LEU A 143 -13.29 -16.68 9.66
C LEU A 143 -14.10 -17.91 9.22
N SER A 144 -15.09 -18.34 10.02
CA SER A 144 -15.93 -19.51 9.70
C SER A 144 -16.83 -19.28 8.49
N ASN A 145 -17.08 -18.03 8.07
CA ASN A 145 -17.87 -17.70 6.88
C ASN A 145 -17.12 -17.94 5.55
N PHE A 146 -15.84 -18.31 5.59
CA PHE A 146 -15.00 -18.45 4.40
C PHE A 146 -14.39 -19.86 4.29
N ASP A 147 -14.34 -20.38 3.07
CA ASP A 147 -13.45 -21.48 2.70
C ASP A 147 -12.09 -20.87 2.35
N ILE A 148 -11.03 -21.22 3.09
CA ILE A 148 -9.67 -20.71 2.84
C ILE A 148 -8.95 -21.67 1.89
N GLY A 149 -8.45 -21.13 0.78
CA GLY A 149 -7.69 -21.84 -0.23
C GLY A 149 -6.19 -21.52 -0.18
N ARG A 150 -5.53 -21.64 -1.34
CA ARG A 150 -4.08 -21.43 -1.49
C ARG A 150 -3.64 -20.01 -1.09
N PRO A 151 -2.40 -19.84 -0.59
CA PRO A 151 -1.79 -18.51 -0.50
C PRO A 151 -1.69 -17.86 -1.89
N LEU A 152 -1.90 -16.55 -1.93
CA LEU A 152 -1.73 -15.69 -3.11
C LEU A 152 -0.44 -14.86 -3.03
N GLY A 153 0.00 -14.52 -1.82
CA GLY A 153 1.24 -13.78 -1.60
C GLY A 153 1.51 -13.51 -0.13
N ARG A 154 2.71 -13.01 0.17
CA ARG A 154 3.14 -12.59 1.51
C ARG A 154 3.33 -11.08 1.50
N GLY A 155 2.56 -10.38 2.34
CA GLY A 155 2.75 -8.96 2.61
C GLY A 155 3.73 -8.74 3.77
N LYS A 156 4.02 -7.48 4.07
CA LYS A 156 4.97 -7.09 5.14
C LYS A 156 4.56 -7.53 6.55
N PHE A 157 3.26 -7.74 6.80
CA PHE A 157 2.68 -7.97 8.13
C PHE A 157 1.76 -9.21 8.20
N GLY A 158 1.93 -10.14 7.25
CA GLY A 158 1.13 -11.36 7.15
C GLY A 158 0.88 -11.80 5.70
N ASN A 159 -0.10 -12.68 5.52
CA ASN A 159 -0.31 -13.41 4.26
C ASN A 159 -1.65 -13.06 3.61
N VAL A 160 -1.69 -13.14 2.28
CA VAL A 160 -2.93 -13.04 1.49
C VAL A 160 -3.30 -14.42 0.99
N TYR A 161 -4.54 -14.85 1.24
CA TYR A 161 -5.07 -16.14 0.80
C TYR A 161 -6.18 -15.96 -0.23
N LEU A 162 -6.29 -16.89 -1.16
CA LEU A 162 -7.50 -17.07 -1.94
C LEU A 162 -8.57 -17.61 -0.98
N ALA A 163 -9.76 -17.03 -1.00
CA ALA A 163 -10.86 -17.53 -0.19
C ALA A 163 -12.19 -17.45 -0.94
N ARG A 164 -13.18 -18.19 -0.46
CA ARG A 164 -14.54 -18.21 -1.00
C ARG A 164 -15.54 -17.99 0.12
N GLU A 165 -16.43 -17.03 -0.02
CA GLU A 165 -17.51 -16.80 0.95
C GLU A 165 -18.53 -17.96 0.84
N LYS A 166 -18.88 -18.57 1.98
CA LYS A 166 -19.57 -19.87 1.98
C LYS A 166 -21.02 -19.85 1.51
N GLU A 167 -21.72 -18.73 1.63
CA GLU A 167 -23.14 -18.60 1.30
C GLU A 167 -23.31 -18.33 -0.20
N THR A 168 -22.70 -17.24 -0.67
CA THR A 168 -22.76 -16.73 -2.05
C THR A 168 -21.81 -17.45 -3.02
N LYS A 169 -20.86 -18.24 -2.49
CA LYS A 169 -19.73 -18.84 -3.24
C LYS A 169 -18.83 -17.81 -3.94
N TYR A 170 -18.92 -16.54 -3.58
CA TYR A 170 -18.12 -15.47 -4.19
C TYR A 170 -16.64 -15.59 -3.81
N VAL A 171 -15.76 -15.44 -4.80
CA VAL A 171 -14.30 -15.58 -4.64
C VAL A 171 -13.67 -14.24 -4.26
N ILE A 172 -12.80 -14.27 -3.27
CA ILE A 172 -12.16 -13.09 -2.66
C ILE A 172 -10.67 -13.34 -2.41
N ALA A 173 -9.94 -12.27 -2.12
CA ALA A 173 -8.65 -12.34 -1.44
C ALA A 173 -8.83 -11.95 0.04
N LEU A 174 -8.28 -12.75 0.95
CA LEU A 174 -8.31 -12.49 2.40
C LEU A 174 -6.89 -12.14 2.87
N LYS A 175 -6.62 -10.84 3.11
CA LYS A 175 -5.35 -10.34 3.65
C LYS A 175 -5.41 -10.42 5.18
N VAL A 176 -4.56 -11.26 5.76
CA VAL A 176 -4.50 -11.54 7.21
C VAL A 176 -3.29 -10.81 7.80
N LEU A 177 -3.51 -9.98 8.82
CA LEU A 177 -2.47 -9.27 9.55
C LEU A 177 -2.42 -9.73 11.00
N PHE A 178 -1.24 -10.00 11.54
CA PHE A 178 -1.08 -10.41 12.94
C PHE A 178 -1.01 -9.18 13.86
N LYS A 179 -1.92 -9.08 14.84
CA LYS A 179 -1.98 -7.92 15.76
C LYS A 179 -0.66 -7.71 16.52
N LYS A 180 0.01 -8.81 16.91
CA LYS A 180 1.33 -8.77 17.55
C LYS A 180 2.39 -8.12 16.67
N GLU A 181 2.45 -8.45 15.38
CA GLU A 181 3.42 -7.87 14.44
C GLU A 181 3.10 -6.41 14.13
N VAL A 182 1.82 -6.07 13.98
CA VAL A 182 1.36 -4.70 13.75
C VAL A 182 1.70 -3.79 14.95
N HIS A 183 1.51 -4.29 16.17
CA HIS A 183 1.86 -3.58 17.40
C HIS A 183 3.38 -3.45 17.59
N ALA A 184 4.13 -4.55 17.41
CA ALA A 184 5.59 -4.54 17.55
C ALA A 184 6.30 -3.60 16.56
N GLN A 185 5.70 -3.32 15.40
CA GLN A 185 6.22 -2.38 14.41
C GLN A 185 5.61 -0.95 14.54
N GLY A 186 4.66 -0.70 15.45
CA GLY A 186 4.04 0.62 15.65
C GLY A 186 3.22 1.13 14.46
N ILE A 187 2.66 0.22 13.66
CA ILE A 187 1.96 0.53 12.40
C ILE A 187 0.42 0.39 12.48
N GLU A 188 -0.16 0.35 13.68
CA GLU A 188 -1.62 0.33 13.90
C GLU A 188 -2.31 1.53 13.22
N HIS A 189 -1.64 2.69 13.18
CA HIS A 189 -2.15 3.89 12.50
C HIS A 189 -2.16 3.75 10.97
N GLN A 190 -1.23 2.99 10.40
CA GLN A 190 -1.20 2.70 8.95
C GLN A 190 -2.33 1.73 8.60
N VAL A 191 -2.49 0.64 9.35
CA VAL A 191 -3.55 -0.36 9.12
C VAL A 191 -4.95 0.23 9.29
N ARG A 192 -5.19 1.04 10.32
CA ARG A 192 -6.48 1.77 10.46
C ARG A 192 -6.75 2.68 9.27
N ARG A 193 -5.72 3.34 8.73
CA ARG A 193 -5.84 4.24 7.60
C ARG A 193 -6.07 3.51 6.28
N GLU A 194 -5.40 2.38 6.05
CA GLU A 194 -5.65 1.48 4.90
C GLU A 194 -7.14 1.08 4.88
N ILE A 195 -7.66 0.62 6.04
CA ILE A 195 -9.08 0.28 6.22
C ILE A 195 -9.98 1.50 5.98
N GLU A 196 -9.70 2.64 6.63
CA GLU A 196 -10.54 3.85 6.53
C GLU A 196 -10.60 4.42 5.11
N ILE A 197 -9.47 4.50 4.40
CA ILE A 197 -9.42 5.00 3.03
C ILE A 197 -10.06 3.97 2.09
N GLN A 198 -9.52 2.76 2.01
CA GLN A 198 -9.90 1.78 0.98
C GLN A 198 -11.36 1.29 1.12
N SER A 199 -11.93 1.29 2.33
CA SER A 199 -13.36 0.98 2.53
C SER A 199 -14.32 1.97 1.86
N HIS A 200 -13.88 3.20 1.53
CA HIS A 200 -14.68 4.21 0.83
C HIS A 200 -14.37 4.33 -0.68
N LEU A 201 -13.26 3.76 -1.17
CA LEU A 201 -12.90 3.85 -2.59
C LEU A 201 -13.77 2.93 -3.48
N ARG A 202 -14.22 3.47 -4.61
CA ARG A 202 -15.13 2.86 -5.60
C ARG A 202 -14.72 3.31 -7.01
N HIS A 203 -13.77 2.61 -7.62
CA HIS A 203 -13.29 2.86 -8.99
C HIS A 203 -12.88 1.52 -9.62
N PRO A 204 -13.13 1.28 -10.92
CA PRO A 204 -12.80 -0.01 -11.57
C PRO A 204 -11.31 -0.38 -11.49
N ASN A 205 -10.43 0.63 -11.48
CA ASN A 205 -8.98 0.48 -11.43
C ASN A 205 -8.40 0.67 -10.01
N ILE A 206 -9.21 0.47 -8.97
CA ILE A 206 -8.77 0.41 -7.56
C ILE A 206 -9.29 -0.89 -6.96
N LEU A 207 -8.42 -1.66 -6.32
CA LEU A 207 -8.77 -2.94 -5.71
C LEU A 207 -9.82 -2.74 -4.61
N ARG A 208 -10.97 -3.37 -4.77
CA ARG A 208 -12.13 -3.16 -3.91
C ARG A 208 -11.94 -3.84 -2.53
N MET A 209 -12.03 -3.07 -1.44
CA MET A 209 -12.23 -3.63 -0.10
C MET A 209 -13.74 -3.80 0.19
N TYR A 210 -14.21 -5.03 0.30
CA TYR A 210 -15.61 -5.34 0.62
C TYR A 210 -15.94 -5.14 2.10
N GLY A 211 -14.97 -5.41 2.98
CA GLY A 211 -15.11 -5.25 4.43
C GLY A 211 -13.88 -5.73 5.18
N TYR A 212 -13.97 -5.78 6.49
CA TYR A 212 -12.93 -6.31 7.38
C TYR A 212 -13.57 -6.95 8.61
N PHE A 213 -12.79 -7.77 9.32
CA PHE A 213 -13.12 -8.29 10.66
C PHE A 213 -11.84 -8.57 11.45
N HIS A 214 -11.95 -8.97 12.71
CA HIS A 214 -10.82 -9.37 13.52
C HIS A 214 -11.19 -10.48 14.50
N ASP A 215 -10.20 -11.27 14.92
CA ASP A 215 -10.27 -12.12 16.10
C ASP A 215 -9.40 -11.53 17.22
N GLU A 216 -9.06 -12.31 18.25
CA GLU A 216 -8.17 -11.90 19.34
C GLU A 216 -6.73 -11.59 18.86
N THR A 217 -6.27 -12.28 17.82
CA THR A 217 -4.87 -12.35 17.38
C THR A 217 -4.62 -11.71 16.01
N ARG A 218 -5.65 -11.64 15.15
CA ARG A 218 -5.54 -11.29 13.72
C ARG A 218 -6.57 -10.27 13.29
N ILE A 219 -6.23 -9.49 12.27
CA ILE A 219 -7.12 -8.61 11.50
C ILE A 219 -7.23 -9.19 10.09
N TYR A 220 -8.42 -9.15 9.51
CA TYR A 220 -8.73 -9.72 8.20
C TYR A 220 -9.34 -8.65 7.31
N LEU A 221 -8.77 -8.43 6.14
CA LEU A 221 -9.31 -7.56 5.11
C LEU A 221 -9.90 -8.42 3.99
N ILE A 222 -11.18 -8.19 3.69
CA ILE A 222 -11.94 -8.88 2.65
C ILE A 222 -11.78 -8.05 1.37
N LEU A 223 -10.97 -8.52 0.44
CA LEU A 223 -10.56 -7.81 -0.78
C LEU A 223 -11.08 -8.52 -2.03
N GLU A 224 -11.22 -7.76 -3.11
CA GLU A 224 -11.35 -8.27 -4.48
C GLU A 224 -10.20 -9.20 -4.84
N TYR A 225 -10.53 -10.32 -5.49
CA TYR A 225 -9.54 -11.22 -6.04
C TYR A 225 -9.14 -10.74 -7.44
N ALA A 226 -7.85 -10.45 -7.63
CA ALA A 226 -7.26 -10.09 -8.91
C ALA A 226 -6.48 -11.30 -9.48
N PRO A 227 -7.08 -12.10 -10.39
CA PRO A 227 -6.51 -13.39 -10.82
C PRO A 227 -5.25 -13.26 -11.67
N GLY A 228 -5.01 -12.11 -12.32
CA GLY A 228 -3.82 -11.85 -13.14
C GLY A 228 -2.55 -11.59 -12.34
N GLY A 229 -2.62 -11.56 -10.99
CA GLY A 229 -1.46 -11.35 -10.13
C GLY A 229 -0.98 -9.89 -10.12
N THR A 230 0.31 -9.68 -9.82
CA THR A 230 0.93 -8.34 -9.85
C THR A 230 1.37 -7.97 -11.27
N LEU A 231 1.35 -6.67 -11.57
CA LEU A 231 1.93 -6.11 -12.79
C LEU A 231 3.44 -6.39 -12.85
N PHE A 232 4.12 -6.41 -11.70
CA PHE A 232 5.52 -6.84 -11.59
C PHE A 232 5.74 -8.26 -12.15
N SER A 233 5.00 -9.25 -11.65
CA SER A 233 5.12 -10.62 -12.15
C SER A 233 4.74 -10.74 -13.62
N LYS A 234 3.76 -9.94 -14.10
CA LYS A 234 3.44 -9.90 -15.53
C LYS A 234 4.57 -9.31 -16.36
N LEU A 235 5.20 -8.21 -15.91
CA LEU A 235 6.33 -7.55 -16.56
C LEU A 235 7.53 -8.50 -16.70
N GLN A 236 7.90 -9.21 -15.64
CA GLN A 236 8.99 -10.20 -15.62
C GLN A 236 8.74 -11.43 -16.52
N THR A 237 7.52 -11.63 -17.04
CA THR A 237 7.21 -12.67 -18.04
C THR A 237 7.17 -12.15 -19.47
N GLN A 238 7.37 -10.84 -19.69
CA GLN A 238 7.42 -10.28 -21.04
C GLN A 238 8.83 -10.45 -21.67
N PRO A 239 8.94 -10.60 -23.00
CA PRO A 239 10.23 -10.57 -23.69
C PRO A 239 11.03 -9.30 -23.36
N GLY A 240 12.25 -9.47 -22.86
CA GLY A 240 13.10 -8.35 -22.42
C GLY A 240 12.53 -7.55 -21.23
N ASN A 241 11.64 -8.16 -20.43
CA ASN A 241 10.96 -7.56 -19.28
C ASN A 241 10.20 -6.26 -19.61
N LYS A 242 9.74 -6.06 -20.85
CA LYS A 242 9.02 -4.84 -21.27
C LYS A 242 7.72 -5.15 -22.01
N PHE A 243 6.72 -4.29 -21.86
CA PHE A 243 5.47 -4.39 -22.60
C PHE A 243 5.57 -3.70 -23.97
N PRO A 244 4.77 -4.15 -24.96
CA PRO A 244 4.46 -3.35 -26.15
C PRO A 244 3.88 -1.98 -25.77
N GLU A 245 4.19 -0.96 -26.56
CA GLU A 245 3.86 0.42 -26.25
C GLU A 245 2.36 0.68 -26.08
N GLU A 246 1.53 0.04 -26.91
CA GLU A 246 0.07 0.05 -26.80
C GLU A 246 -0.42 -0.45 -25.43
N GLN A 247 0.08 -1.60 -24.99
CA GLN A 247 -0.29 -2.21 -23.71
C GLN A 247 0.17 -1.36 -22.51
N CYS A 248 1.33 -0.71 -22.64
CA CYS A 248 1.81 0.26 -21.66
C CYS A 248 0.88 1.49 -21.57
N ALA A 249 0.48 2.07 -22.71
CA ALA A 249 -0.43 3.21 -22.75
C ALA A 249 -1.81 2.88 -22.14
N VAL A 250 -2.32 1.66 -22.39
CA VAL A 250 -3.56 1.17 -21.73
C VAL A 250 -3.41 1.12 -20.21
N TYR A 251 -2.31 0.57 -19.68
CA TYR A 251 -2.05 0.54 -18.23
C TYR A 251 -1.89 1.94 -17.64
N VAL A 252 -1.13 2.83 -18.30
CA VAL A 252 -0.96 4.23 -17.86
C VAL A 252 -2.30 4.95 -17.85
N ASN A 253 -3.16 4.79 -18.85
CA ASN A 253 -4.49 5.40 -18.89
C ASN A 253 -5.41 4.90 -17.75
N MET A 254 -5.44 3.59 -17.50
CA MET A 254 -6.18 3.00 -16.37
C MET A 254 -5.70 3.55 -15.02
N LEU A 255 -4.38 3.68 -14.85
CA LEU A 255 -3.77 4.23 -13.65
C LEU A 255 -4.07 5.73 -13.48
N VAL A 256 -3.99 6.52 -14.55
CA VAL A 256 -4.36 7.94 -14.55
C VAL A 256 -5.81 8.14 -14.12
N SER A 257 -6.74 7.33 -14.63
CA SER A 257 -8.14 7.38 -14.20
C SER A 257 -8.31 7.11 -12.69
N ALA A 258 -7.58 6.13 -12.15
CA ALA A 258 -7.59 5.85 -10.72
C ALA A 258 -6.95 6.97 -9.89
N LEU A 259 -5.82 7.54 -10.33
CA LEU A 259 -5.14 8.62 -9.63
C LEU A 259 -5.98 9.91 -9.58
N ILE A 260 -6.68 10.27 -10.67
CA ILE A 260 -7.65 11.39 -10.68
C ILE A 260 -8.72 11.15 -9.60
N TYR A 261 -9.34 9.97 -9.60
CA TYR A 261 -10.35 9.59 -8.61
C TYR A 261 -9.85 9.68 -7.15
N LEU A 262 -8.59 9.32 -6.90
CA LEU A 262 -7.96 9.45 -5.58
C LEU A 262 -7.72 10.92 -5.21
N HIS A 263 -7.16 11.71 -6.13
CA HIS A 263 -6.78 13.11 -5.89
C HIS A 263 -8.01 14.00 -5.69
N GLU A 264 -9.12 13.75 -6.38
CA GLU A 264 -10.44 14.37 -6.11
C GLU A 264 -10.93 14.18 -4.67
N ARG A 265 -10.50 13.09 -4.01
CA ARG A 265 -10.87 12.71 -2.64
C ARG A 265 -9.79 13.09 -1.63
N ASN A 266 -8.81 13.90 -2.05
CA ASN A 266 -7.62 14.27 -1.30
C ASN A 266 -6.80 13.04 -0.82
N VAL A 267 -6.92 11.90 -1.53
CA VAL A 267 -6.10 10.71 -1.28
C VAL A 267 -4.85 10.77 -2.15
N ILE A 268 -3.67 10.74 -1.54
CA ILE A 268 -2.39 10.54 -2.24
C ILE A 268 -1.95 9.09 -2.02
N HIS A 269 -1.51 8.38 -3.06
CA HIS A 269 -1.15 6.96 -2.94
C HIS A 269 0.25 6.75 -2.35
N ARG A 270 1.26 7.41 -2.92
CA ARG A 270 2.68 7.49 -2.51
C ARG A 270 3.54 6.23 -2.66
N ASP A 271 2.96 5.07 -2.95
CA ASP A 271 3.71 3.83 -3.24
C ASP A 271 3.22 3.19 -4.56
N ILE A 272 3.16 3.98 -5.63
CA ILE A 272 2.81 3.48 -6.98
C ILE A 272 4.04 2.79 -7.58
N LYS A 273 3.95 1.48 -7.79
CA LYS A 273 4.99 0.62 -8.38
C LYS A 273 4.39 -0.72 -8.86
N PRO A 274 5.03 -1.47 -9.77
CA PRO A 274 4.48 -2.70 -10.36
C PRO A 274 4.02 -3.77 -9.35
N GLU A 275 4.61 -3.83 -8.16
CA GLU A 275 4.26 -4.78 -7.09
C GLU A 275 2.93 -4.46 -6.41
N ASN A 276 2.57 -3.17 -6.34
CA ASN A 276 1.32 -2.67 -5.74
C ASN A 276 0.20 -2.50 -6.78
N LEU A 277 0.44 -2.86 -8.04
CA LEU A 277 -0.55 -2.84 -9.11
C LEU A 277 -0.93 -4.29 -9.44
N LEU A 278 -2.22 -4.62 -9.33
CA LEU A 278 -2.74 -5.95 -9.64
C LEU A 278 -3.47 -5.97 -10.98
N LEU A 279 -3.60 -7.15 -11.58
CA LEU A 279 -4.35 -7.37 -12.82
C LEU A 279 -5.60 -8.22 -12.53
N GLY A 280 -6.76 -7.70 -12.93
CA GLY A 280 -8.02 -8.42 -12.85
C GLY A 280 -8.20 -9.48 -13.95
N HIS A 281 -9.43 -9.97 -14.13
CA HIS A 281 -9.70 -11.07 -15.06
C HIS A 281 -9.56 -10.68 -16.54
N GLY A 282 -9.93 -9.44 -16.89
CA GLY A 282 -9.79 -8.90 -18.24
C GLY A 282 -8.44 -8.25 -18.50
N GLY A 283 -7.46 -8.43 -17.60
CA GLY A 283 -6.21 -7.67 -17.61
C GLY A 283 -6.37 -6.22 -17.15
N GLU A 284 -7.50 -5.85 -16.52
CA GLU A 284 -7.71 -4.51 -16.02
C GLU A 284 -6.82 -4.22 -14.80
N LEU A 285 -6.07 -3.12 -14.87
CA LEU A 285 -5.13 -2.70 -13.83
C LEU A 285 -5.88 -2.18 -12.60
N LYS A 286 -5.47 -2.59 -11.40
CA LYS A 286 -6.06 -2.20 -10.11
C LYS A 286 -4.99 -1.76 -9.12
N ILE A 287 -5.07 -0.53 -8.62
CA ILE A 287 -4.23 -0.07 -7.51
C ILE A 287 -4.56 -0.86 -6.24
N ALA A 288 -3.53 -1.41 -5.59
CA ALA A 288 -3.60 -2.11 -4.31
C ALA A 288 -2.61 -1.51 -3.29
N ASP A 289 -2.72 -1.96 -2.03
CA ASP A 289 -1.93 -1.55 -0.86
C ASP A 289 -1.91 -0.03 -0.54
N PHE A 290 -2.98 0.42 0.12
CA PHE A 290 -3.14 1.79 0.60
C PHE A 290 -2.42 2.05 1.94
N GLY A 291 -1.49 1.19 2.38
CA GLY A 291 -0.77 1.32 3.66
C GLY A 291 0.05 2.61 3.79
N TRP A 292 0.50 3.18 2.66
CA TRP A 292 1.23 4.45 2.61
C TRP A 292 0.36 5.67 2.28
N SER A 293 -0.92 5.48 1.97
CA SER A 293 -1.79 6.56 1.52
C SER A 293 -2.16 7.54 2.64
N VAL A 294 -2.63 8.74 2.27
CA VAL A 294 -3.04 9.82 3.19
C VAL A 294 -4.27 10.55 2.66
N HIS A 295 -5.17 10.95 3.56
CA HIS A 295 -6.05 12.11 3.33
C HIS A 295 -5.27 13.39 3.68
N GLU A 296 -5.13 14.31 2.73
CA GLU A 296 -4.46 15.60 2.94
C GLU A 296 -5.42 16.66 3.52
N PRO A 297 -4.98 17.44 4.53
CA PRO A 297 -4.81 18.87 4.25
C PRO A 297 -3.42 19.45 4.53
N THR A 298 -2.60 18.83 5.40
CA THR A 298 -1.37 19.47 5.94
C THR A 298 -0.25 18.51 6.39
N SER A 299 -0.30 17.20 6.09
CA SER A 299 0.63 16.22 6.69
C SER A 299 1.93 16.00 5.90
N THR A 300 2.86 16.95 6.03
CA THR A 300 4.25 16.78 5.57
C THR A 300 4.95 15.67 6.37
N ARG A 301 5.69 14.76 5.71
CA ARG A 301 6.44 13.69 6.38
C ARG A 301 7.79 13.42 5.72
N THR A 302 8.76 13.12 6.58
CA THR A 302 10.16 12.78 6.29
C THR A 302 10.41 11.27 6.13
N THR A 303 9.37 10.43 6.14
CA THR A 303 9.53 8.96 6.19
C THR A 303 9.90 8.41 4.81
N LEU A 304 11.14 7.93 4.68
CA LEU A 304 11.67 7.35 3.43
C LEU A 304 11.11 5.93 3.23
N CYS A 305 10.10 5.81 2.37
CA CYS A 305 9.31 4.58 2.19
C CYS A 305 9.09 4.28 0.72
N GLY A 306 9.65 3.19 0.22
CA GLY A 306 9.49 2.72 -1.16
C GLY A 306 10.71 1.92 -1.62
N THR A 307 10.62 1.33 -2.81
CA THR A 307 11.83 0.97 -3.58
C THR A 307 12.42 2.30 -4.07
N LEU A 308 13.70 2.58 -3.77
CA LEU A 308 14.33 3.91 -3.97
C LEU A 308 14.08 4.47 -5.39
N ASP A 309 14.09 3.60 -6.38
CA ASP A 309 13.90 3.90 -7.81
C ASP A 309 12.58 4.63 -8.14
N TYR A 310 11.57 4.55 -7.27
CA TYR A 310 10.24 5.18 -7.43
C TYR A 310 10.04 6.48 -6.65
N LEU A 311 10.99 6.87 -5.79
CA LEU A 311 10.90 8.07 -4.97
C LEU A 311 11.19 9.33 -5.78
N SER A 312 10.40 10.39 -5.53
CA SER A 312 10.61 11.70 -6.14
C SER A 312 11.71 12.50 -5.43
N PRO A 313 12.30 13.53 -6.08
CA PRO A 313 13.36 14.36 -5.49
C PRO A 313 12.96 14.95 -4.13
N GLU A 314 11.74 15.47 -4.01
CA GLU A 314 11.22 16.01 -2.75
C GLU A 314 11.04 14.94 -1.66
N MET A 315 10.67 13.70 -2.01
CA MET A 315 10.57 12.60 -1.06
C MET A 315 11.94 12.14 -0.56
N VAL A 316 12.95 12.01 -1.44
CA VAL A 316 14.31 11.61 -1.01
C VAL A 316 15.03 12.72 -0.23
N GLN A 317 14.63 13.99 -0.40
CA GLN A 317 15.07 15.10 0.44
C GLN A 317 14.30 15.21 1.77
N GLY A 318 13.26 14.40 1.99
CA GLY A 318 12.40 14.50 3.18
C GLY A 318 11.55 15.77 3.24
N HIS A 319 11.36 16.45 2.11
CA HIS A 319 10.56 17.67 2.03
C HIS A 319 9.05 17.39 2.15
N PRO A 320 8.26 18.42 2.49
CA PRO A 320 6.83 18.47 2.20
C PRO A 320 6.52 17.99 0.78
N HIS A 321 5.54 17.10 0.65
CA HIS A 321 5.17 16.51 -0.63
C HIS A 321 3.65 16.33 -0.71
N THR A 322 3.09 16.68 -1.87
CA THR A 322 1.65 16.70 -2.16
C THR A 322 1.30 15.60 -3.16
N LYS A 323 0.09 15.65 -3.74
CA LYS A 323 -0.36 14.76 -4.83
C LYS A 323 0.61 14.61 -6.02
N ASN A 324 1.52 15.57 -6.22
CA ASN A 324 2.52 15.57 -7.28
C ASN A 324 3.54 14.40 -7.22
N VAL A 325 3.65 13.69 -6.09
CA VAL A 325 4.50 12.48 -6.01
C VAL A 325 3.96 11.33 -6.86
N ASP A 326 2.63 11.17 -6.94
CA ASP A 326 2.02 10.11 -7.73
C ASP A 326 2.25 10.35 -9.24
N LEU A 327 2.38 11.61 -9.67
CA LEU A 327 2.75 11.98 -11.05
C LEU A 327 4.22 11.59 -11.37
N TRP A 328 5.13 11.73 -10.39
CA TRP A 328 6.51 11.26 -10.58
C TRP A 328 6.55 9.73 -10.70
N SER A 329 5.94 9.01 -9.76
CA SER A 329 5.90 7.55 -9.78
C SER A 329 5.17 6.99 -11.01
N LEU A 330 4.19 7.71 -11.56
CA LEU A 330 3.58 7.41 -12.86
C LEU A 330 4.59 7.51 -14.01
N GLY A 331 5.47 8.52 -14.00
CA GLY A 331 6.55 8.67 -14.98
C GLY A 331 7.62 7.58 -14.87
N VAL A 332 7.99 7.20 -13.64
CA VAL A 332 8.90 6.08 -13.35
C VAL A 332 8.29 4.78 -13.89
N LEU A 333 7.02 4.52 -13.58
CA LEU A 333 6.30 3.33 -14.04
C LEU A 333 6.20 3.28 -15.57
N ALA A 334 5.79 4.37 -16.22
CA ALA A 334 5.65 4.41 -17.68
C ALA A 334 6.99 4.11 -18.39
N TYR A 335 8.10 4.61 -17.85
CA TYR A 335 9.44 4.26 -18.33
C TYR A 335 9.75 2.77 -18.08
N GLU A 336 9.54 2.26 -16.86
CA GLU A 336 9.87 0.87 -16.54
C GLU A 336 9.07 -0.14 -17.38
N LEU A 337 7.78 0.13 -17.63
CA LEU A 337 6.95 -0.73 -18.47
C LEU A 337 7.44 -0.79 -19.93
N LEU A 338 8.09 0.26 -20.44
CA LEU A 338 8.64 0.32 -21.81
C LEU A 338 10.09 -0.16 -21.92
N VAL A 339 10.88 -0.05 -20.85
CA VAL A 339 12.34 -0.28 -20.86
C VAL A 339 12.75 -1.53 -20.06
N GLY A 340 11.88 -2.06 -19.22
CA GLY A 340 12.09 -3.23 -18.37
C GLY A 340 12.96 -3.01 -17.13
N ARG A 341 13.26 -1.75 -16.81
CA ARG A 341 13.92 -1.31 -15.58
C ARG A 341 13.58 0.15 -15.29
N ALA A 342 13.58 0.55 -14.02
CA ALA A 342 13.36 1.93 -13.62
C ALA A 342 14.42 2.91 -14.19
N PRO A 343 14.05 4.17 -14.50
CA PRO A 343 14.93 5.15 -15.16
C PRO A 343 16.16 5.55 -14.36
N PHE A 344 16.08 5.55 -13.03
CA PHE A 344 17.14 6.00 -12.13
C PHE A 344 17.98 4.86 -11.56
N HIS A 345 17.68 3.60 -11.93
CA HIS A 345 18.29 2.43 -11.33
C HIS A 345 19.83 2.42 -11.45
N ALA A 346 20.48 1.97 -10.39
CA ALA A 346 21.93 1.91 -10.26
C ALA A 346 22.35 0.80 -9.29
N THR A 347 23.64 0.49 -9.28
CA THR A 347 24.22 -0.54 -8.39
C THR A 347 24.35 -0.09 -6.94
N SER A 348 24.30 1.22 -6.68
CA SER A 348 24.46 1.79 -5.33
C SER A 348 23.34 2.79 -5.01
N TYR A 349 22.97 2.84 -3.72
CA TYR A 349 21.99 3.79 -3.18
C TYR A 349 22.34 5.24 -3.56
N ASP A 350 23.61 5.62 -3.38
CA ASP A 350 24.08 6.98 -3.64
C ASP A 350 24.03 7.35 -5.13
N GLU A 351 24.28 6.40 -6.05
CA GLU A 351 24.16 6.66 -7.48
C GLU A 351 22.69 6.82 -7.89
N THR A 352 21.77 5.95 -7.41
CA THR A 352 20.33 6.09 -7.66
C THR A 352 19.81 7.42 -7.08
N TYR A 353 20.19 7.77 -5.85
CA TYR A 353 19.87 9.07 -5.23
C TYR A 353 20.38 10.24 -6.08
N ASN A 354 21.64 10.20 -6.52
CA ASN A 354 22.21 11.23 -7.39
C ASN A 354 21.48 11.33 -8.75
N LYS A 355 21.06 10.20 -9.32
CA LYS A 355 20.28 10.15 -10.57
C LYS A 355 18.89 10.75 -10.38
N ILE A 356 18.16 10.42 -9.31
CA ILE A 356 16.87 11.04 -8.95
C ILE A 356 17.03 12.55 -8.78
N MET A 357 17.98 12.98 -7.95
CA MET A 357 18.21 14.39 -7.64
C MET A 357 18.60 15.23 -8.86
N LYS A 358 19.38 14.67 -9.79
CA LYS A 358 19.78 15.33 -11.04
C LYS A 358 18.82 15.06 -12.21
N VAL A 359 17.75 14.29 -11.97
CA VAL A 359 16.79 13.81 -12.98
C VAL A 359 17.50 13.21 -14.19
N ARG A 360 18.53 12.39 -13.92
CA ARG A 360 19.44 11.82 -14.92
C ARG A 360 19.03 10.39 -15.27
N TYR A 361 18.42 10.24 -16.43
CA TYR A 361 18.08 8.97 -17.09
C TYR A 361 18.34 9.10 -18.60
N VAL A 362 18.20 8.00 -19.35
CA VAL A 362 18.43 7.96 -20.81
C VAL A 362 17.17 7.45 -21.49
N ILE A 363 16.69 8.15 -22.51
CA ILE A 363 15.64 7.63 -23.41
C ILE A 363 16.30 6.66 -24.41
N PRO A 364 15.90 5.37 -24.45
CA PRO A 364 16.42 4.44 -25.44
C PRO A 364 15.96 4.83 -26.87
N PRO A 365 16.79 4.64 -27.92
CA PRO A 365 16.43 5.00 -29.30
C PRO A 365 15.17 4.32 -29.84
N GLU A 366 14.81 3.15 -29.31
CA GLU A 366 13.60 2.41 -29.67
C GLU A 366 12.31 2.97 -29.06
N MET A 367 12.39 3.90 -28.10
CA MET A 367 11.20 4.51 -27.49
C MET A 367 10.61 5.58 -28.42
N SER A 368 9.30 5.55 -28.63
CA SER A 368 8.65 6.55 -29.48
C SER A 368 8.81 7.98 -28.94
N ARG A 369 8.84 8.97 -29.85
CA ARG A 369 8.88 10.39 -29.48
C ARG A 369 7.69 10.80 -28.59
N PRO A 370 6.43 10.36 -28.85
CA PRO A 370 5.32 10.62 -27.93
C PRO A 370 5.51 10.02 -26.53
N ALA A 371 5.99 8.78 -26.40
CA ALA A 371 6.24 8.15 -25.10
C ALA A 371 7.32 8.91 -24.31
N ALA A 372 8.46 9.18 -24.95
CA ALA A 372 9.56 9.95 -24.37
C ALA A 372 9.14 11.39 -23.97
N HIS A 373 8.25 12.02 -24.76
CA HIS A 373 7.69 13.31 -24.42
C HIS A 373 6.79 13.24 -23.17
N LEU A 374 5.92 12.23 -23.02
CA LEU A 374 5.12 12.09 -21.81
C LEU A 374 6.02 11.87 -20.57
N ILE A 375 6.98 10.95 -20.66
CA ILE A 375 7.89 10.62 -19.56
C ILE A 375 8.69 11.85 -19.11
N SER A 376 9.24 12.63 -20.06
CA SER A 376 9.98 13.86 -19.73
C SER A 376 9.11 14.99 -19.16
N ARG A 377 7.80 14.98 -19.41
CA ARG A 377 6.83 15.90 -18.77
C ARG A 377 6.36 15.45 -17.39
N LEU A 378 6.50 14.18 -17.03
CA LEU A 378 6.21 13.63 -15.69
C LEU A 378 7.45 13.65 -14.77
N LEU A 379 8.60 13.24 -15.30
CA LEU A 379 9.88 13.22 -14.59
C LEU A 379 10.52 14.61 -14.60
N VAL A 380 9.86 15.57 -13.94
CA VAL A 380 10.34 16.94 -13.74
C VAL A 380 10.70 17.14 -12.27
N ARG A 381 11.85 17.80 -12.01
CA ARG A 381 12.35 18.02 -10.64
C ARG A 381 11.36 18.80 -9.77
N GLN A 382 10.94 19.97 -10.24
CA GLN A 382 9.99 20.83 -9.52
C GLN A 382 8.59 20.19 -9.59
N PRO A 383 7.96 19.82 -8.46
CA PRO A 383 6.70 19.08 -8.46
C PRO A 383 5.57 19.80 -9.20
N GLU A 384 5.53 21.13 -9.11
CA GLU A 384 4.48 22.01 -9.68
C GLU A 384 4.59 22.13 -11.20
N GLN A 385 5.72 21.73 -11.79
CA GLN A 385 5.96 21.76 -13.24
C GLN A 385 5.64 20.42 -13.93
N ARG A 386 5.30 19.38 -13.17
CA ARG A 386 4.88 18.07 -13.71
C ARG A 386 3.53 18.21 -14.42
N ILE A 387 3.36 17.51 -15.53
CA ILE A 387 2.10 17.52 -16.30
C ILE A 387 0.91 17.01 -15.45
N PRO A 388 -0.19 17.78 -15.31
CA PRO A 388 -1.38 17.34 -14.57
C PRO A 388 -2.01 16.07 -15.18
N LEU A 389 -2.62 15.23 -14.33
CA LEU A 389 -3.21 13.94 -14.75
C LEU A 389 -4.27 14.09 -15.85
N GLU A 390 -5.04 15.18 -15.82
CA GLU A 390 -6.06 15.52 -16.81
C GLU A 390 -5.43 15.81 -18.19
N GLN A 391 -4.21 16.35 -18.21
CA GLN A 391 -3.41 16.53 -19.43
C GLN A 391 -2.71 15.22 -19.84
N VAL A 392 -2.32 14.35 -18.91
CA VAL A 392 -1.82 13.00 -19.22
C VAL A 392 -2.89 12.18 -19.95
N ALA A 393 -4.12 12.16 -19.44
CA ALA A 393 -5.25 11.44 -20.06
C ALA A 393 -5.57 11.91 -21.50
N ASN A 394 -5.14 13.12 -21.86
CA ASN A 394 -5.31 13.72 -23.18
C ASN A 394 -4.00 13.82 -23.98
N HIS A 395 -2.89 13.28 -23.46
CA HIS A 395 -1.60 13.33 -24.13
C HIS A 395 -1.63 12.54 -25.45
N PRO A 396 -1.00 13.02 -26.54
CA PRO A 396 -1.01 12.34 -27.83
C PRO A 396 -0.62 10.85 -27.78
N TRP A 397 0.31 10.48 -26.90
CA TRP A 397 0.71 9.08 -26.71
C TRP A 397 -0.43 8.20 -26.18
N ILE A 398 -1.18 8.69 -25.19
CA ILE A 398 -2.36 7.98 -24.66
C ILE A 398 -3.46 7.92 -25.72
N LYS A 399 -3.75 9.03 -26.39
CA LYS A 399 -4.79 9.09 -27.44
C LYS A 399 -4.52 8.13 -28.59
N LEU A 400 -3.25 8.01 -29.02
CA LEU A 400 -2.83 7.13 -30.13
C LEU A 400 -3.13 5.65 -29.88
N HIS A 401 -3.01 5.19 -28.64
CA HIS A 401 -3.12 3.76 -28.29
C HIS A 401 -4.44 3.38 -27.61
N VAL A 402 -5.13 4.34 -26.98
CA VAL A 402 -6.37 4.08 -26.22
C VAL A 402 -7.62 4.59 -26.94
N GLY A 403 -7.49 5.57 -27.84
CA GLY A 403 -8.61 6.17 -28.57
C GLY A 403 -8.99 5.51 -29.89
N SER A 404 -8.35 4.39 -30.26
CA SER A 404 -8.46 3.76 -31.58
C SER A 404 -9.26 2.45 -31.56
N LYS A 405 -10.53 2.53 -31.12
CA LYS A 405 -11.54 1.45 -31.26
C LYS A 405 -12.91 2.04 -31.58
#